data_AF-A0AAV5AAW7-F1
#
_entry.id   AF-A0AAV5AAW7-F1
#
_cell.length_a   1.000
_cell.length_b   1.000
_cell.length_c   1.000
_cell.angle_alpha   90.00
_cell.angle_beta   90.00
_cell.angle_gamma   90.00
#
_symmetry.space_group_name_H-M   'P 1'
#
loop_
_entity.id
_entity.type
_entity.pdbx_description
1 polymer ?
#
loop_
_entity_poly.entity_id
_entity_poly.type
_entity_poly.pdbx_seq_one_letter_code
_entity_poly.pdbx_strand_id
1 'polypeptide(L)'
;MTCQKYTKYKTSPGNMAYNMLKMQMHILGKLIGQTVFPNFLDLFECWGKVRLPSGHILRSALMELPESENKRYYHWFKAKVNGKYIFGEAIAFYAFKFQDCIKQITLYNPLVKEEIKFKVTICGEWSTEILAIDISNIEGIVGIWRVPASRSVYILQKHPGLEILTPDEAGSEELEESGDLGAENVV
;
A
#
# COMPACT_ATOMS: atom_id res chain seq x y z
N MET A 1 -9.92 5.57 29.02
CA MET A 1 -9.53 5.61 27.59
C MET A 1 -8.48 6.70 27.44
N THR A 2 -7.20 6.32 27.41
CA THR A 2 -6.09 7.28 27.56
C THR A 2 -5.39 7.46 26.21
N CYS A 3 -5.43 8.70 25.72
CA CYS A 3 -4.82 9.12 24.46
C CYS A 3 -3.28 9.13 24.60
N GLN A 4 -2.57 8.29 23.84
CA GLN A 4 -1.10 8.28 23.84
C GLN A 4 -0.56 9.41 22.95
N LYS A 5 0.36 10.21 23.50
CA LYS A 5 1.04 11.33 22.83
C LYS A 5 2.13 10.80 21.88
N TYR A 6 2.17 11.31 20.65
CA TYR A 6 3.17 10.97 19.63
C TYR A 6 4.35 11.96 19.61
N THR A 7 5.56 11.43 19.37
CA THR A 7 6.83 12.18 19.37
C THR A 7 7.24 12.54 17.94
N LYS A 8 7.56 13.82 17.68
CA LYS A 8 8.04 14.30 16.37
C LYS A 8 9.55 14.08 16.19
N TYR A 9 9.99 13.71 14.99
CA TYR A 9 11.41 13.62 14.63
C TYR A 9 11.70 14.45 13.37
N LYS A 10 12.84 15.17 13.33
CA LYS A 10 13.39 15.86 12.16
C LYS A 10 14.63 15.10 11.68
N THR A 11 14.81 14.91 10.37
CA THR A 11 15.93 14.16 9.78
C THR A 11 16.79 15.01 8.84
N SER A 12 18.12 14.80 8.87
CA SER A 12 19.11 15.39 7.95
C SER A 12 19.63 14.36 6.91
N PRO A 13 20.22 14.79 5.77
CA PRO A 13 20.28 14.00 4.54
C PRO A 13 21.28 12.83 4.50
N GLY A 14 22.42 12.91 5.19
CA GLY A 14 23.54 11.96 5.01
C GLY A 14 23.39 10.61 5.71
N ASN A 15 22.30 10.40 6.44
CA ASN A 15 22.12 9.27 7.35
C ASN A 15 20.70 8.68 7.22
N MET A 16 20.08 8.92 6.05
CA MET A 16 18.64 8.78 5.83
C MET A 16 18.21 7.32 5.87
N ALA A 17 18.90 6.42 5.16
CA ALA A 17 18.53 5.00 5.11
C ALA A 17 18.66 4.31 6.47
N TYR A 18 19.75 4.54 7.21
CA TYR A 18 19.97 3.96 8.54
C TYR A 18 19.00 4.52 9.59
N ASN A 19 18.81 5.84 9.62
CA ASN A 19 17.84 6.46 10.52
C ASN A 19 16.40 6.11 10.15
N MET A 20 16.11 5.90 8.87
CA MET A 20 14.81 5.47 8.38
C MET A 20 14.54 4.02 8.77
N LEU A 21 15.52 3.11 8.63
CA LEU A 21 15.40 1.75 9.14
C LEU A 21 15.21 1.74 10.66
N LYS A 22 16.00 2.52 11.40
CA LYS A 22 15.88 2.66 12.86
C LYS A 22 14.53 3.25 13.29
N MET A 23 14.00 4.20 12.52
CA MET A 23 12.67 4.78 12.72
C MET A 23 11.58 3.75 12.41
N GLN A 24 11.68 3.02 11.30
CA GLN A 24 10.77 1.95 10.92
C GLN A 24 10.70 0.87 12.00
N MET A 25 11.86 0.46 12.54
CA MET A 25 11.96 -0.51 13.62
C MET A 25 11.42 0.00 14.96
N HIS A 26 11.63 1.28 15.28
CA HIS A 26 11.05 1.91 16.48
C HIS A 26 9.52 2.04 16.38
N ILE A 27 9.00 2.36 15.19
CA ILE A 27 7.57 2.43 14.91
C ILE A 27 6.94 1.04 15.02
N LEU A 28 7.57 0.01 14.44
CA LEU A 28 7.22 -1.40 14.62
C LEU A 28 7.14 -1.80 16.10
N GLY A 29 8.16 -1.45 16.90
CA GLY A 29 8.18 -1.71 18.34
C GLY A 29 7.01 -1.04 19.09
N LYS A 30 6.69 0.22 18.74
CA LYS A 30 5.58 0.95 19.35
C LYS A 30 4.19 0.40 18.98
N LEU A 31 3.96 0.03 17.72
CA LEU A 31 2.66 -0.46 17.24
C LEU A 31 2.24 -1.80 17.84
N ILE A 32 3.21 -2.62 18.26
CA ILE A 32 2.97 -3.94 18.86
C ILE A 32 2.79 -3.83 20.40
N GLY A 33 2.84 -2.62 20.96
CA GLY A 33 2.58 -2.36 22.39
C GLY A 33 3.66 -2.89 23.33
N GLN A 34 4.81 -3.33 22.81
CA GLN A 34 5.93 -3.84 23.60
C GLN A 34 7.09 -2.84 23.58
N THR A 35 7.48 -2.36 24.77
CA THR A 35 8.64 -1.49 24.96
C THR A 35 9.97 -2.17 24.69
N VAL A 36 9.99 -3.48 24.47
CA VAL A 36 11.21 -4.25 24.23
C VAL A 36 10.81 -5.46 23.38
N PHE A 37 11.20 -5.51 22.10
CA PHE A 37 11.44 -6.81 21.48
C PHE A 37 12.65 -7.39 22.24
N PRO A 38 12.51 -8.45 23.04
CA PRO A 38 13.64 -8.98 23.79
C PRO A 38 14.70 -9.53 22.84
N ASN A 39 14.31 -9.90 21.61
CA ASN A 39 15.22 -10.31 20.56
C ASN A 39 14.75 -9.77 19.20
N PHE A 40 15.64 -9.05 18.53
CA PHE A 40 15.62 -8.67 17.11
C PHE A 40 15.44 -9.85 16.13
N LEU A 41 15.41 -11.08 16.63
CA LEU A 41 15.49 -12.35 15.89
C LEU A 41 14.17 -12.80 15.23
N ASP A 42 13.04 -12.13 15.48
CA ASP A 42 11.74 -12.53 14.91
C ASP A 42 11.36 -11.78 13.63
N LEU A 43 12.10 -10.74 13.25
CA LEU A 43 11.98 -10.10 11.93
C LEU A 43 12.90 -10.81 10.96
N PHE A 44 12.34 -11.64 10.07
CA PHE A 44 13.16 -12.43 9.16
C PHE A 44 13.15 -11.89 7.72
N GLU A 45 12.11 -11.15 7.30
CA GLU A 45 11.99 -10.70 5.90
C GLU A 45 11.48 -9.26 5.74
N CYS A 46 12.10 -8.55 4.80
CA CYS A 46 11.67 -7.26 4.25
C CYS A 46 11.68 -7.37 2.72
N TRP A 47 10.62 -6.91 2.06
CA TRP A 47 10.52 -7.00 0.59
C TRP A 47 9.88 -5.77 -0.03
N GLY A 48 10.03 -5.65 -1.36
CA GLY A 48 9.61 -4.50 -2.13
C GLY A 48 8.25 -4.61 -2.82
N LYS A 49 7.61 -5.78 -2.80
CA LYS A 49 6.32 -6.01 -3.50
C LYS A 49 5.49 -7.12 -2.87
N VAL A 50 4.18 -6.95 -2.79
CA VAL A 50 3.25 -7.97 -2.29
C VAL A 50 2.10 -8.18 -3.27
N ARG A 51 1.68 -9.43 -3.45
CA ARG A 51 0.49 -9.77 -4.24
C ARG A 51 -0.74 -9.65 -3.35
N LEU A 52 -1.68 -8.80 -3.73
CA LEU A 52 -2.94 -8.59 -3.02
C LEU A 52 -3.95 -9.69 -3.36
N PRO A 53 -5.00 -9.90 -2.53
CA PRO A 53 -6.09 -10.83 -2.84
C PRO A 53 -6.78 -10.56 -4.18
N SER A 54 -6.81 -9.29 -4.62
CA SER A 54 -7.32 -8.88 -5.93
C SER A 54 -6.43 -9.29 -7.12
N GLY A 55 -5.30 -9.96 -6.88
CA GLY A 55 -4.35 -10.39 -7.91
C GLY A 55 -3.32 -9.32 -8.29
N HIS A 56 -3.58 -8.05 -7.98
CA HIS A 56 -2.66 -6.93 -8.23
C HIS A 56 -1.40 -7.00 -7.37
N ILE A 57 -0.30 -6.43 -7.85
CA ILE A 57 0.98 -6.35 -7.13
C ILE A 57 1.16 -4.94 -6.59
N LEU A 58 1.05 -4.79 -5.27
CA LEU A 58 1.38 -3.55 -4.56
C LEU A 58 2.90 -3.49 -4.35
N ARG A 59 3.50 -2.34 -4.63
CA ARG A 59 4.94 -2.09 -4.51
C ARG A 59 5.23 -1.17 -3.34
N SER A 60 6.47 -1.23 -2.88
CA SER A 60 7.03 -0.36 -1.86
C SER A 60 7.65 0.86 -2.54
N ALA A 61 7.32 2.05 -2.03
CA ALA A 61 7.89 3.31 -2.51
C ALA A 61 9.42 3.35 -2.41
N LEU A 62 10.02 2.67 -1.40
CA LEU A 62 11.47 2.60 -1.23
C LEU A 62 12.19 1.83 -2.35
N MET A 63 11.53 0.84 -2.92
CA MET A 63 12.12 -0.07 -3.91
C MET A 63 11.82 0.37 -5.35
N GLU A 64 11.06 1.45 -5.52
CA GLU A 64 10.83 2.06 -6.83
C GLU A 64 11.93 3.07 -7.12
N LEU A 65 12.96 2.62 -7.85
CA LEU A 65 14.00 3.50 -8.37
C LEU A 65 13.39 4.57 -9.31
N PRO A 66 13.87 5.83 -9.24
CA PRO A 66 13.44 6.92 -10.09
C PRO A 66 14.03 6.75 -11.50
N GLU A 67 13.57 5.74 -12.22
CA GLU A 67 13.99 5.48 -13.59
C GLU A 67 12.78 5.63 -14.51
N SER A 68 12.77 6.74 -15.25
CA SER A 68 11.82 7.23 -16.25
C SER A 68 10.59 8.03 -15.77
N GLU A 69 10.31 9.13 -16.48
CA GLU A 69 9.21 10.09 -16.25
C GLU A 69 7.81 9.50 -16.53
N ASN A 70 7.72 8.31 -17.13
CA ASN A 70 6.46 7.69 -17.58
C ASN A 70 6.09 6.40 -16.81
N LYS A 71 6.70 6.16 -15.65
CA LYS A 71 6.45 4.93 -14.90
C LYS A 71 5.13 5.02 -14.12
N ARG A 72 4.23 4.05 -14.33
CA ARG A 72 3.09 3.85 -13.42
C ARG A 72 3.62 3.39 -12.08
N TYR A 73 3.30 4.13 -11.03
CA TYR A 73 3.61 3.80 -9.65
C TYR A 73 2.50 2.93 -9.06
N TYR A 74 2.88 1.87 -8.36
CA TYR A 74 1.94 0.89 -7.81
C TYR A 74 2.09 0.77 -6.30
N HIS A 75 2.38 1.88 -5.61
CA HIS A 75 2.58 1.90 -4.16
C HIS A 75 1.44 2.57 -3.38
N TRP A 76 0.42 3.12 -4.03
CA TRP A 76 -0.76 3.65 -3.34
C TRP A 76 -1.86 2.61 -3.21
N PHE A 77 -2.51 2.57 -2.05
CA PHE A 77 -3.53 1.57 -1.75
C PHE A 77 -4.77 2.14 -1.05
N LYS A 78 -5.85 1.38 -1.14
CA LYS A 78 -7.05 1.47 -0.31
C LYS A 78 -7.08 0.28 0.64
N ALA A 79 -7.31 0.54 1.92
CA ALA A 79 -7.49 -0.51 2.93
C ALA A 79 -8.78 -0.29 3.73
N LYS A 80 -9.30 -1.35 4.33
CA LYS A 80 -10.48 -1.33 5.19
C LYS A 80 -10.08 -1.65 6.63
N VAL A 81 -10.23 -0.68 7.52
CA VAL A 81 -9.87 -0.81 8.94
C VAL A 81 -11.08 -0.42 9.78
N ASN A 82 -11.53 -1.30 10.68
CA ASN A 82 -12.69 -1.06 11.55
C ASN A 82 -13.93 -0.58 10.78
N GLY A 83 -14.17 -1.15 9.59
CA GLY A 83 -15.30 -0.81 8.72
C GLY A 83 -15.14 0.50 7.94
N LYS A 84 -14.02 1.22 8.08
CA LYS A 84 -13.76 2.47 7.35
C LYS A 84 -12.67 2.30 6.31
N TYR A 85 -12.83 3.01 5.20
CA TYR A 85 -11.78 3.10 4.19
C TYR A 85 -10.71 4.08 4.61
N ILE A 86 -9.46 3.70 4.37
CA ILE A 86 -8.28 4.55 4.50
C ILE A 86 -7.43 4.43 3.24
N PHE A 87 -6.61 5.45 2.99
CA PHE A 87 -5.68 5.49 1.87
C PHE A 87 -4.25 5.66 2.36
N GLY A 88 -3.30 5.09 1.62
CA GLY A 88 -1.91 5.11 2.02
C GLY A 88 -0.94 4.91 0.86
N GLU A 89 0.27 5.41 1.05
CA GLU A 89 1.45 5.06 0.26
C GLU A 89 2.25 4.00 1.01
N ALA A 90 2.36 2.80 0.45
CA ALA A 90 3.14 1.70 1.01
C ALA A 90 4.64 2.01 0.89
N ILE A 91 5.33 2.03 2.02
CA ILE A 91 6.76 2.37 2.11
C ILE A 91 7.59 1.10 2.07
N ALA A 92 7.23 0.07 2.84
CA ALA A 92 7.93 -1.19 2.94
C ALA A 92 7.01 -2.28 3.47
N PHE A 93 7.38 -3.54 3.25
CA PHE A 93 6.65 -4.71 3.74
C PHE A 93 7.56 -5.53 4.64
N TYR A 94 6.98 -6.11 5.69
CA TYR A 94 7.69 -6.89 6.69
C TYR A 94 6.92 -8.15 7.05
N ALA A 95 7.64 -9.24 7.28
CA ALA A 95 7.12 -10.42 7.99
C ALA A 95 7.87 -10.59 9.31
N PHE A 96 7.11 -10.84 10.37
CA PHE A 96 7.68 -11.19 11.67
C PHE A 96 6.89 -12.30 12.35
N LYS A 97 7.54 -13.05 13.23
CA LYS A 97 6.88 -14.05 14.06
C LYS A 97 6.30 -13.37 15.32
N PHE A 98 5.04 -13.65 15.63
CA PHE A 98 4.36 -13.19 16.84
C PHE A 98 3.43 -14.28 17.37
N GLN A 99 3.67 -14.73 18.61
CA GLN A 99 2.88 -15.78 19.26
C GLN A 99 2.65 -17.00 18.35
N ASP A 100 3.76 -17.51 17.80
CA ASP A 100 3.79 -18.64 16.85
C ASP A 100 3.09 -18.46 15.49
N CYS A 101 2.59 -17.26 15.21
CA CYS A 101 2.03 -16.91 13.91
C CYS A 101 2.99 -16.00 13.13
N ILE A 102 3.04 -16.16 11.80
CA ILE A 102 3.68 -15.18 10.93
C ILE A 102 2.68 -14.04 10.69
N LYS A 103 3.10 -12.81 10.99
CA LYS A 103 2.36 -11.59 10.71
C LYS A 103 3.03 -10.83 9.58
N GLN A 104 2.22 -10.32 8.66
CA GLN A 104 2.68 -9.52 7.53
C GLN A 104 2.08 -8.13 7.63
N ILE A 105 2.94 -7.11 7.61
CA ILE A 105 2.50 -5.72 7.70
C ILE A 105 3.15 -4.88 6.62
N THR A 106 2.50 -3.77 6.29
CA THR A 106 3.14 -2.68 5.55
C THR A 106 3.31 -1.47 6.44
N LEU A 107 4.48 -0.84 6.38
CA LEU A 107 4.65 0.53 6.83
C LEU A 107 4.17 1.45 5.73
N TYR A 108 3.38 2.46 6.07
CA TYR A 108 2.78 3.33 5.08
C TYR A 108 2.68 4.77 5.56
N ASN A 109 2.64 5.68 4.60
CA ASN A 109 2.29 7.07 4.81
C ASN A 109 0.77 7.25 4.60
N PRO A 110 -0.01 7.51 5.66
CA PRO A 110 -1.45 7.67 5.54
C PRO A 110 -1.82 8.97 4.82
N LEU A 111 -2.88 8.90 4.02
CA LEU A 111 -3.60 10.10 3.60
C LEU A 111 -4.40 10.62 4.80
N VAL A 112 -4.24 11.91 5.11
CA VAL A 112 -4.93 12.58 6.22
C VAL A 112 -5.68 13.80 5.71
N LYS A 113 -6.52 14.38 6.58
CA LYS A 113 -7.41 15.50 6.25
C LYS A 113 -8.27 15.20 5.02
N GLU A 114 -8.83 14.00 5.01
CA GLU A 114 -9.66 13.54 3.92
C GLU A 114 -10.92 14.41 3.82
N GLU A 115 -11.03 15.13 2.72
CA GLU A 115 -12.20 15.91 2.32
C GLU A 115 -12.80 15.26 1.08
N ILE A 116 -14.11 15.02 1.09
CA ILE A 116 -14.83 14.63 -0.11
C ILE A 116 -15.13 15.89 -0.91
N LYS A 117 -14.35 16.11 -1.98
CA LYS A 117 -14.61 17.17 -2.96
C LYS A 117 -15.44 16.60 -4.10
N PHE A 118 -16.39 17.38 -4.61
CA PHE A 118 -17.22 17.00 -5.77
C PHE A 118 -17.97 15.66 -5.63
N LYS A 119 -18.58 15.37 -4.47
CA LYS A 119 -19.40 14.18 -4.13
C LYS A 119 -18.74 12.80 -4.27
N VAL A 120 -17.72 12.63 -5.10
CA VAL A 120 -17.10 11.34 -5.44
C VAL A 120 -15.58 11.35 -5.34
N THR A 121 -14.95 12.52 -5.18
CA THR A 121 -13.48 12.62 -5.17
C THR A 121 -12.96 12.77 -3.74
N ILE A 122 -12.19 11.79 -3.29
CA ILE A 122 -11.50 11.86 -2.00
C ILE A 122 -10.20 12.63 -2.21
N CYS A 123 -10.01 13.69 -1.42
CA CYS A 123 -8.83 14.54 -1.44
C CYS A 123 -8.23 14.61 -0.04
N GLY A 124 -6.90 14.61 0.09
CA GLY A 124 -6.24 14.80 1.38
C GLY A 124 -4.82 15.31 1.22
N GLU A 125 -4.03 15.16 2.28
CA GLU A 125 -2.60 15.43 2.30
C GLU A 125 -1.88 14.19 2.83
N TRP A 126 -0.68 13.90 2.33
CA TRP A 126 0.16 12.89 2.94
C TRP A 126 0.57 13.32 4.35
N SER A 127 0.47 12.40 5.31
CA SER A 127 0.93 12.65 6.66
C SER A 127 2.45 12.79 6.73
N THR A 128 2.91 13.38 7.83
CA THR A 128 4.33 13.29 8.22
C THR A 128 4.60 12.07 9.10
N GLU A 129 3.55 11.37 9.51
CA GLU A 129 3.64 10.19 10.37
C GLU A 129 3.64 8.92 9.53
N ILE A 130 4.45 7.94 9.93
CA ILE A 130 4.44 6.61 9.33
C ILE A 130 3.70 5.66 10.26
N LEU A 131 2.72 4.95 9.72
CA LEU A 131 1.90 3.98 10.44
C LEU A 131 2.17 2.57 9.91
N ALA A 132 1.66 1.56 10.62
CA ALA A 132 1.65 0.18 10.13
C ALA A 132 0.24 -0.35 10.02
N ILE A 133 0.03 -1.25 9.07
CA ILE A 133 -1.23 -1.96 8.88
C ILE A 133 -0.96 -3.39 8.42
N ASP A 134 -1.81 -4.31 8.85
CA ASP A 134 -1.82 -5.68 8.35
C ASP A 134 -2.14 -5.69 6.84
N ILE A 135 -1.34 -6.41 6.06
CA ILE A 135 -1.50 -6.46 4.59
C ILE A 135 -2.86 -7.03 4.21
N SER A 136 -3.45 -7.90 5.02
CA SER A 136 -4.77 -8.48 4.78
C SER A 136 -5.91 -7.45 4.74
N ASN A 137 -5.71 -6.27 5.34
CA ASN A 137 -6.70 -5.18 5.28
C ASN A 137 -6.65 -4.40 3.97
N ILE A 138 -5.64 -4.60 3.12
CA ILE A 138 -5.48 -3.89 1.86
C ILE A 138 -6.38 -4.52 0.80
N GLU A 139 -7.37 -3.77 0.33
CA GLU A 139 -8.33 -4.24 -0.67
C GLU A 139 -7.78 -4.11 -2.10
N GLY A 140 -7.01 -3.07 -2.37
CA GLY A 140 -6.54 -2.81 -3.73
C GLY A 140 -5.63 -1.61 -3.89
N ILE A 141 -5.10 -1.48 -5.11
CA ILE A 141 -4.27 -0.36 -5.55
C ILE A 141 -5.19 0.78 -6.00
N VAL A 142 -4.79 2.00 -5.71
CA VAL A 142 -5.46 3.21 -6.23
C VAL A 142 -4.48 4.05 -7.04
N GLY A 143 -4.99 4.82 -7.98
CA GLY A 143 -4.20 5.89 -8.59
C GLY A 143 -4.25 7.13 -7.70
N ILE A 144 -3.31 8.04 -7.89
CA ILE A 144 -3.42 9.39 -7.34
C ILE A 144 -3.22 10.44 -8.43
N TRP A 145 -3.75 11.62 -8.18
CA TRP A 145 -3.38 12.83 -8.87
C TRP A 145 -2.92 13.89 -7.86
N ARG A 146 -1.79 14.52 -8.14
CA ARG A 146 -1.23 15.56 -7.28
C ARG A 146 -1.07 16.84 -8.08
N VAL A 147 -1.59 17.95 -7.55
CA VAL A 147 -1.39 19.27 -8.14
C VAL A 147 -0.05 19.81 -7.67
N PRO A 148 0.94 20.07 -8.56
CA PRO A 148 2.30 20.47 -8.14
C PRO A 148 2.35 21.70 -7.22
N ALA A 149 1.46 22.66 -7.43
CA ALA A 149 1.37 23.89 -6.64
C ALA A 149 0.67 23.71 -5.28
N SER A 150 0.14 22.53 -4.97
CA SER A 150 -0.62 22.27 -3.76
C SER A 150 -0.10 21.04 -3.00
N ARG A 151 -0.50 20.92 -1.73
CA ARG A 151 -0.29 19.70 -0.95
C ARG A 151 -1.40 18.67 -1.14
N SER A 152 -2.42 19.00 -1.93
CA SER A 152 -3.58 18.16 -2.16
C SER A 152 -3.23 16.96 -3.04
N VAL A 153 -3.65 15.80 -2.55
CA VAL A 153 -3.57 14.51 -3.21
C VAL A 153 -5.00 14.02 -3.42
N TYR A 154 -5.34 13.77 -4.66
CA TYR A 154 -6.65 13.27 -5.07
C TYR A 154 -6.54 11.78 -5.35
N ILE A 155 -7.40 10.99 -4.72
CA ILE A 155 -7.45 9.55 -4.96
C ILE A 155 -8.25 9.29 -6.23
N LEU A 156 -7.63 8.59 -7.18
CA LEU A 156 -8.25 8.14 -8.42
C LEU A 156 -8.77 6.72 -8.22
N GLN A 157 -10.09 6.60 -8.15
CA GLN A 157 -10.78 5.32 -8.11
C GLN A 157 -11.51 5.09 -9.44
N LYS A 158 -11.73 3.82 -9.78
CA LYS A 158 -12.69 3.49 -10.83
C LYS A 158 -14.07 4.01 -10.41
N HIS A 159 -14.79 4.60 -11.35
CA HIS A 159 -16.13 5.09 -11.10
C HIS A 159 -17.04 3.90 -10.72
N PRO A 160 -17.85 3.97 -9.65
CA PRO A 160 -18.70 2.85 -9.22
C PRO A 160 -19.71 2.42 -10.28
N GLY A 161 -20.08 3.32 -11.19
CA GLY A 161 -20.90 2.98 -12.35
C GLY A 161 -20.28 1.92 -13.28
N LEU A 162 -18.96 1.71 -13.25
CA LEU A 162 -18.31 0.60 -13.96
C LEU A 162 -18.72 -0.77 -13.43
N GLU A 163 -19.12 -0.88 -12.15
CA GLU A 163 -19.55 -2.15 -11.55
C GLU A 163 -20.95 -2.57 -12.01
N ILE A 164 -21.70 -1.65 -12.64
CA ILE A 164 -23.07 -1.86 -13.13
C ILE A 164 -23.06 -2.20 -14.62
N LEU A 165 -21.93 -1.97 -15.31
CA LEU A 165 -21.82 -2.30 -16.73
C LEU A 165 -21.78 -3.81 -16.92
N THR A 166 -22.52 -4.28 -17.92
CA THR A 166 -22.38 -5.64 -18.43
C THR A 166 -20.97 -5.85 -19.03
N PRO A 167 -20.48 -7.10 -19.14
CA PRO A 167 -19.18 -7.37 -19.76
C PRO A 167 -19.01 -6.73 -21.15
N ASP A 168 -20.09 -6.75 -21.95
CA ASP A 168 -20.17 -6.13 -23.28
C ASP A 168 -20.00 -4.60 -23.21
N GLU A 169 -20.70 -3.94 -22.28
CA GLU A 169 -20.61 -2.49 -22.08
C GLU A 169 -19.27 -2.06 -21.46
N ALA A 170 -18.65 -2.94 -20.68
CA ALA A 170 -17.32 -2.74 -20.10
C ALA A 170 -16.18 -2.94 -21.12
N GLY A 171 -16.49 -3.43 -22.34
CA GLY A 171 -15.51 -3.71 -23.39
C GLY A 171 -14.52 -4.79 -22.99
N SER A 172 -14.94 -5.73 -22.14
CA SER A 172 -14.13 -6.90 -21.80
C SER A 172 -14.33 -7.93 -22.90
N GLU A 173 -13.46 -7.94 -23.91
CA GLU A 173 -13.45 -9.03 -24.90
C GLU A 173 -13.23 -10.33 -24.14
N GLU A 174 -14.21 -11.25 -24.23
CA GLU A 174 -13.99 -12.65 -23.89
C GLU A 174 -12.77 -13.06 -24.69
N LEU A 175 -11.65 -13.33 -24.02
CA LEU A 175 -10.54 -14.02 -24.64
C LEU A 175 -11.13 -15.37 -25.05
N GLU A 176 -11.54 -15.47 -26.32
CA GLU A 176 -11.85 -16.73 -26.95
C GLU A 176 -10.65 -17.64 -26.66
N GLU A 177 -10.86 -18.61 -25.77
CA GLU A 177 -10.04 -19.81 -25.72
C GLU A 177 -10.17 -20.42 -27.11
N SER A 178 -9.27 -20.03 -28.01
CA SER A 178 -9.01 -20.75 -29.24
C SER A 178 -8.42 -22.09 -28.82
N GLY A 179 -9.34 -23.01 -28.52
CA GLY A 179 -9.06 -24.43 -28.44
C GLY A 179 -8.54 -24.89 -29.79
N ASP A 180 -7.22 -25.03 -29.91
CA ASP A 180 -6.62 -25.84 -30.95
C ASP A 180 -6.46 -27.26 -30.39
N LEU A 181 -7.56 -28.00 -30.43
CA LEU A 181 -7.53 -29.47 -30.40
C LEU A 181 -7.29 -29.96 -31.83
N GLY A 182 -6.06 -30.43 -32.08
CA GLY A 182 -5.84 -31.64 -32.86
C GLY A 182 -5.00 -31.51 -34.13
N ALA A 183 -3.88 -32.24 -34.18
CA ALA A 183 -3.76 -33.37 -35.10
C ALA A 183 -2.51 -34.21 -34.78
N GLU A 184 -2.75 -35.51 -34.60
CA GLU A 184 -1.78 -36.58 -34.70
C GLU A 184 -1.14 -36.66 -36.11
N ASN A 185 0.15 -37.06 -36.10
CA ASN A 185 0.85 -37.94 -37.03
C ASN A 185 1.39 -37.45 -38.39
N VAL A 186 2.39 -38.24 -38.85
CA VAL A 186 2.98 -38.41 -40.21
C VAL A 186 4.34 -37.69 -40.35
N VAL A 187 5.53 -38.30 -40.48
CA VAL A 187 6.06 -39.68 -40.67
C VAL A 187 7.39 -39.79 -39.91
#